data_AF-A0AAE2ZI06-F1
#
_entry.id   AF-A0AAE2ZI06-F1
#
_cell.length_a   1.000
_cell.length_b   1.000
_cell.length_c   1.000
_cell.angle_alpha   90.00
_cell.angle_beta   90.00
_cell.angle_gamma   90.00
#
_symmetry.space_group_name_H-M   'P 1'
#
loop_
_entity.id
_entity.type
_entity.pdbx_description
1 polymer ?
#
loop_
_entity_poly.entity_id
_entity_poly.type
_entity_poly.pdbx_seq_one_letter_code
_entity_poly.pdbx_strand_id
1 'polypeptide(L)' 'MGIYVQVSKKSSYSGITSYEFSSDLGSGEFSVNESTGAVDYYKKMPEDKKCIYFSRAARKVINSWKENGKLPEYEVWMS' A
#
# COMPACT_ATOMS: atom_id res chain seq x y z
N MET A 1 -3.59 21.24 -0.42
CA MET A 1 -2.25 20.63 -0.26
C MET A 1 -2.41 19.13 -0.46
N GLY A 2 -1.72 18.55 -1.45
CA GLY A 2 -1.78 17.13 -1.76
C GLY A 2 -1.15 16.29 -0.64
N ILE A 3 -1.63 15.06 -0.48
CA ILE A 3 -1.03 14.09 0.44
C ILE A 3 -0.19 13.14 -0.42
N TYR A 4 1.13 13.31 -0.36
CA TYR A 4 2.08 12.47 -1.08
C TYR A 4 2.32 11.17 -0.32
N VAL A 5 2.05 10.05 -0.98
CA VAL A 5 2.34 8.71 -0.47
C VAL A 5 2.98 7.90 -1.58
N GLN A 6 4.17 7.38 -1.33
CA GLN A 6 4.84 6.46 -2.23
C GLN A 6 4.57 5.04 -1.77
N VAL A 7 4.34 4.11 -2.69
CA VAL A 7 4.10 2.71 -2.37
C VAL A 7 5.02 1.83 -3.21
N SER A 8 5.77 0.97 -2.55
CA SER A 8 6.74 0.09 -3.18
C SER A 8 6.50 -1.35 -2.73
N LYS A 9 6.48 -2.30 -3.66
CA LYS A 9 6.46 -3.72 -3.33
C LYS A 9 7.79 -4.08 -2.67
N LYS A 10 7.71 -4.71 -1.51
CA LYS A 10 8.87 -5.14 -0.72
C LYS A 10 9.18 -6.61 -0.98
N SER A 11 8.17 -7.46 -0.93
CA SER A 11 8.30 -8.89 -1.16
C SER A 11 6.96 -9.51 -1.56
N SER A 12 6.99 -10.56 -2.37
CA SER A 12 5.87 -11.49 -2.58
C SER A 12 6.29 -12.83 -2.00
N TYR A 13 5.50 -13.37 -1.08
CA TYR A 13 5.71 -14.73 -0.59
C TYR A 13 4.37 -15.44 -0.39
N SER A 14 4.23 -16.63 -0.96
CA SER A 14 3.05 -17.51 -0.77
C SER A 14 1.70 -16.86 -1.12
N GLY A 15 1.65 -16.03 -2.17
CA GLY A 15 0.42 -15.32 -2.56
C GLY A 15 0.08 -14.13 -1.67
N ILE A 16 1.00 -13.71 -0.79
CA ILE A 16 0.90 -12.48 0.00
C ILE A 16 2.00 -11.54 -0.48
N THR A 17 1.60 -10.38 -0.96
CA THR A 17 2.51 -9.31 -1.36
C THR A 17 2.58 -8.25 -0.28
N SER A 18 3.77 -8.02 0.26
CA SER A 18 4.05 -6.95 1.20
C SER A 18 4.48 -5.68 0.48
N TYR A 19 3.89 -4.58 0.90
CA TYR A 19 4.12 -3.23 0.43
C TYR A 19 4.63 -2.36 1.56
N GLU A 20 5.58 -1.50 1.24
CA GLU A 20 6.00 -0.40 2.09
C GLU A 20 5.41 0.88 1.51
N PHE A 21 4.82 1.72 2.38
CA PHE A 21 4.38 3.05 2.01
C PHE A 21 5.13 4.10 2.81
N SER A 22 5.57 5.16 2.15
CA SER A 22 6.31 6.26 2.75
C SER A 22 5.70 7.61 2.40
N SER A 23 5.90 8.56 3.30
CA SER A 23 5.54 9.96 3.17
C SER A 23 6.60 10.82 3.86
N ASP A 24 6.49 12.15 3.76
CA ASP A 24 7.40 13.09 4.40
C ASP A 24 7.48 12.93 5.93
N LEU A 25 6.42 12.37 6.54
CA LEU A 25 6.31 12.12 7.98
C LEU A 25 6.87 10.75 8.43
N GLY A 26 7.38 9.93 7.50
CA GLY A 26 7.88 8.58 7.78
C GLY A 26 7.25 7.47 6.92
N SER A 27 7.31 6.22 7.40
CA SER A 27 6.85 5.06 6.63
C SER A 27 6.04 4.06 7.46
N GLY A 28 5.25 3.26 6.75
CA GLY A 28 4.54 2.10 7.27
C GLY A 28 4.56 0.96 6.27
N GLU A 29 4.02 -0.19 6.68
CA GLU A 29 4.03 -1.40 5.87
C GLU A 29 2.63 -2.03 5.88
N PHE A 30 2.24 -2.68 4.79
CA PHE A 30 1.02 -3.49 4.75
C PHE A 30 1.20 -4.65 3.78
N SER A 31 0.42 -5.71 3.97
CA SER A 31 0.47 -6.87 3.08
C SER A 31 -0.90 -7.14 2.50
N VAL A 32 -0.94 -7.50 1.22
CA VAL A 32 -2.16 -7.77 0.46
C VAL A 32 -2.10 -9.20 -0.04
N ASN A 33 -3.20 -9.92 0.13
CA ASN A 33 -3.39 -11.25 -0.43
C ASN A 33 -3.70 -11.15 -1.93
N GLU A 34 -2.86 -11.74 -2.77
CA GLU A 34 -2.95 -11.71 -4.24
C GLU A 34 -4.23 -12.36 -4.78
N SER A 35 -4.75 -13.37 -4.08
CA SER A 35 -5.94 -14.10 -4.50
C SER A 35 -7.25 -13.38 -4.19
N THR A 36 -7.27 -12.59 -3.11
CA THR A 36 -8.51 -11.93 -2.63
C THR A 36 -8.49 -10.42 -2.74
N GLY A 37 -7.31 -9.81 -2.92
CA GLY A 37 -7.14 -8.36 -2.83
C GLY A 37 -7.35 -7.80 -1.42
N ALA A 38 -7.42 -8.65 -0.39
CA ALA A 38 -7.62 -8.24 1.00
C ALA A 38 -6.29 -7.85 1.66
N VAL A 39 -6.31 -6.83 2.50
CA VAL A 39 -5.15 -6.46 3.33
C VAL A 39 -5.08 -7.41 4.53
N ASP A 40 -4.01 -8.19 4.62
CA ASP A 40 -3.80 -9.22 5.63
C ASP A 40 -3.00 -8.68 6.84
N TYR A 41 -2.04 -7.80 6.57
CA TYR A 41 -1.18 -7.20 7.58
C TYR A 41 -1.11 -5.69 7.41
N TYR A 42 -1.05 -4.97 8.53
CA TYR A 42 -0.85 -3.53 8.54
C TYR A 42 0.00 -3.09 9.73
N LYS A 43 1.15 -2.48 9.42
CA LYS A 43 2.01 -1.78 10.36
C LYS A 43 1.74 -0.28 10.24
N LYS A 44 1.13 0.26 11.30
CA LYS A 44 0.84 1.69 11.42
C LYS A 44 2.13 2.51 11.34
N MET A 45 2.03 3.56 10.54
CA MET A 45 2.98 4.66 10.58
C MET A 45 2.68 5.51 11.82
N PRO A 46 3.66 5.81 12.68
CA PRO A 46 3.43 6.43 13.98
C PRO A 46 2.79 7.82 13.90
N GLU A 47 3.08 8.57 12.84
CA GLU A 47 2.48 9.89 12.59
C GLU A 47 1.12 9.82 11.86
N ASP A 48 0.75 8.65 11.31
CA ASP A 48 -0.52 8.45 10.62
C ASP A 48 -1.68 8.11 11.59
N LYS A 49 -1.96 9.04 12.52
CA LYS A 49 -2.99 8.87 13.57
C LYS A 49 -4.39 8.57 13.03
N LYS A 50 -4.67 8.99 11.79
CA LYS A 50 -5.96 8.83 11.11
C LYS A 50 -5.96 7.75 10.02
N CYS A 51 -4.88 7.00 9.86
CA CYS A 51 -4.73 6.01 8.77
C CYS A 51 -4.97 6.57 7.36
N ILE A 52 -4.71 7.86 7.15
CA ILE A 52 -4.97 8.54 5.88
C ILE A 52 -3.98 8.06 4.82
N TYR A 53 -2.70 7.97 5.17
CA TYR A 53 -1.64 7.53 4.25
C TYR A 53 -1.82 6.07 3.89
N PHE A 54 -2.06 5.22 4.88
CA PHE A 54 -2.37 3.81 4.66
C PHE A 54 -3.61 3.62 3.78
N SER A 55 -4.73 4.29 4.11
CA SER A 55 -5.98 4.13 3.36
C SER A 55 -5.81 4.53 1.89
N ARG A 56 -4.99 5.56 1.61
CA ARG A 56 -4.66 5.95 0.24
C ARG A 56 -3.81 4.89 -0.46
N ALA A 57 -2.73 4.43 0.17
CA ALA A 57 -1.85 3.40 -0.36
C ALA A 57 -2.62 2.10 -0.67
N ALA A 58 -3.35 1.57 0.31
CA ALA A 58 -4.14 0.36 0.18
C ALA A 58 -5.22 0.51 -0.90
N ARG A 59 -5.96 1.63 -0.94
CA ARG A 59 -7.00 1.86 -1.95
C ARG A 59 -6.43 1.88 -3.37
N LYS A 60 -5.23 2.44 -3.57
CA LYS A 60 -4.57 2.45 -4.88
C LYS A 60 -4.14 1.05 -5.30
N VAL A 61 -3.47 0.30 -4.42
CA VAL A 61 -3.07 -1.10 -4.69
C VAL A 61 -4.29 -1.97 -5.00
N ILE A 62 -5.35 -1.87 -4.20
CA ILE A 62 -6.59 -2.64 -4.41
C ILE A 62 -7.30 -2.23 -5.69
N ASN A 63 -7.35 -0.93 -6.01
CA ASN A 63 -7.94 -0.47 -7.28
C ASN A 63 -7.14 -0.97 -8.48
N SER A 64 -5.81 -0.87 -8.44
CA SER A 64 -4.93 -1.38 -9.49
C SER A 64 -5.12 -2.89 -9.69
N TRP A 65 -5.28 -3.64 -8.58
CA TRP A 65 -5.63 -5.07 -8.62
C TRP A 65 -7.02 -5.32 -9.22
N LYS A 66 -8.03 -4.52 -8.87
CA LYS A 66 -9.37 -4.65 -9.47
C LYS A 66 -9.39 -4.35 -10.96
N GLU A 67 -8.60 -3.37 -11.40
CA GLU A 67 -8.56 -2.93 -12.80
C GLU A 67 -7.72 -3.86 -13.68
N ASN A 68 -6.60 -4.38 -13.17
CA ASN A 68 -5.64 -5.18 -13.96
C ASN A 68 -5.66 -6.67 -13.60
N GLY A 69 -6.36 -7.07 -12.54
CA GLY A 69 -6.36 -8.45 -12.00
C GLY A 69 -5.02 -8.88 -11.38
N LYS A 70 -4.07 -7.94 -11.23
CA LYS A 70 -2.70 -8.20 -10.73
C LYS A 70 -2.28 -7.11 -9.77
N LEU A 71 -1.49 -7.49 -8.77
CA LEU A 71 -0.93 -6.54 -7.83
C LEU A 71 0.22 -5.75 -8.45
N PRO A 72 0.26 -4.41 -8.29
CA PRO A 72 1.30 -3.56 -8.87
C PRO A 72 2.69 -3.84 -8.25
N GLU A 73 3.75 -3.87 -9.06
CA GLU A 73 5.11 -4.14 -8.56
C GLU A 73 5.82 -2.90 -8.01
N TYR A 74 5.63 -1.72 -8.59
CA TYR A 74 6.22 -0.48 -8.08
C TYR A 74 5.41 0.71 -8.54
N GLU A 75 4.93 1.53 -7.61
CA GLU A 75 3.99 2.60 -7.91
C GLU A 75 4.26 3.86 -7.05
N VAL A 76 5.06 4.78 -7.60
CA VAL A 76 5.20 6.15 -7.08
C VAL A 76 4.05 7.01 -7.58
N TRP A 77 3.07 7.26 -6.72
CA TRP A 77 1.86 7.98 -7.11
C TRP A 77 1.82 9.33 -6.40
N MET A 78 2.16 10.40 -7.13
CA MET A 78 1.88 11.78 -6.73
C MET A 78 0.39 12.08 -6.90
N SER A 79 -0.22 12.82 -5.96
CA SER A 79 -1.56 13.40 -6.12
C SER A 79 -1.67 14.78 -5.50
#